data_AF-A0A957Z4T0-F1
#
_entry.id   AF-A0A957Z4T0-F1
#
_cell.length_a   1.000
_cell.length_b   1.000
_cell.length_c   1.000
_cell.angle_alpha   90.00
_cell.angle_beta   90.00
_cell.angle_gamma   90.00
#
_symmetry.space_group_name_H-M   'P 1'
#
loop_
_entity.id
_entity.type
_entity.pdbx_description
1 polymer ?
#
loop_
_entity_poly.entity_id
_entity_poly.type
_entity_poly.pdbx_seq_one_letter_code
_entity_poly.pdbx_strand_id
1 'polypeptide(L)'
;MYTVPQSVLAAESPANSQIDVCAILPGSSQDSSLSTTEQLRLDESLLTSLSVEDRRYITATLEINVQSGRAIRVMTKMSASRRVFTQFWDGEIAYAPSLTWDILWLAYQHRVLVVFTEDSERILALHHHCDLAWQALAQQLTGRAIQLLMRAGVGLGCACDRGAEMAQQVCECALSHAYPCDVPLDYWLSTILKNVNLQVWTRSQDLLDRDPAMHSLEEMEDRGVSIAARSFMCAAANHAMTDPSCSSTQMDALIGAVNRMQSEERRLVVAYTYFADMTDDEIAARLHKSKAVVHILRHRALKQLRSLIDE
;
A
#
# COMPACT_ATOMS: atom_id res chain seq x y z
N MET A 1 -18.04 10.72 -36.37
CA MET A 1 -16.79 11.48 -36.22
C MET A 1 -16.84 12.15 -34.86
N TYR A 2 -16.22 11.54 -33.85
CA TYR A 2 -16.12 12.12 -32.52
C TYR A 2 -14.74 12.77 -32.39
N THR A 3 -14.74 14.09 -32.25
CA THR A 3 -13.56 14.89 -31.92
C THR A 3 -13.13 14.58 -30.48
N VAL A 4 -11.93 14.02 -30.33
CA VAL A 4 -11.27 13.82 -29.04
C VAL A 4 -10.97 15.20 -28.41
N PRO A 5 -11.38 15.48 -27.15
CA PRO A 5 -11.06 16.74 -26.49
C PRO A 5 -9.56 16.78 -26.16
N GLN A 6 -8.87 17.83 -26.62
CA GLN A 6 -7.44 18.07 -26.41
C GLN A 6 -7.08 18.55 -24.99
N SER A 7 -7.96 18.39 -24.00
CA SER A 7 -7.93 19.16 -22.75
C SER A 7 -7.57 18.40 -21.46
N VAL A 8 -6.92 17.24 -21.52
CA VAL A 8 -6.51 16.48 -20.30
C VAL A 8 -5.00 16.57 -20.00
N LEU A 9 -4.26 17.50 -20.61
CA LEU A 9 -2.84 17.76 -20.30
C LEU A 9 -2.61 18.94 -19.34
N ALA A 10 -3.65 19.48 -18.72
CA ALA A 10 -3.55 20.55 -17.73
C ALA A 10 -4.26 20.15 -16.41
N ALA A 11 -3.85 19.02 -15.83
CA ALA A 11 -4.12 18.79 -14.42
C ALA A 11 -3.10 19.63 -13.64
N GLU A 12 -3.55 20.71 -13.02
CA GLU A 12 -2.76 21.50 -12.08
C GLU A 12 -2.21 20.57 -10.99
N SER A 13 -0.89 20.47 -10.95
CA SER A 13 -0.16 19.68 -9.96
C SER A 13 -0.50 20.21 -8.56
N PRO A 14 -1.07 19.40 -7.65
CA PRO A 14 -1.24 19.82 -6.27
C PRO A 14 0.15 20.08 -5.68
N ALA A 15 0.31 21.19 -4.96
CA ALA A 15 1.54 21.60 -4.29
C ALA A 15 2.09 20.46 -3.42
N ASN A 16 2.93 19.63 -4.03
CA ASN A 16 3.52 18.47 -3.41
C ASN A 16 4.77 18.97 -2.71
N SER A 17 4.77 18.86 -1.38
CA SER A 17 5.95 19.04 -0.55
C SER A 17 7.13 18.30 -1.19
N GLN A 18 8.11 19.06 -1.68
CA GLN A 18 9.39 18.52 -2.13
C GLN A 18 9.97 17.66 -1.01
N ILE A 19 9.89 16.35 -1.17
CA ILE A 19 10.73 15.43 -0.41
C ILE A 19 12.14 15.72 -0.92
N ASP A 20 13.01 16.22 -0.05
CA ASP A 20 14.41 16.46 -0.35
C ASP A 20 15.11 15.09 -0.50
N VAL A 21 15.08 14.56 -1.73
CA VAL A 21 15.61 13.23 -2.09
C VAL A 21 17.14 13.16 -1.89
N CYS A 22 17.81 14.31 -1.76
CA CYS A 22 19.25 14.39 -1.54
C CYS A 22 19.72 13.84 -0.17
N ALA A 23 18.83 13.62 0.80
CA ALA A 23 19.24 13.25 2.16
C ALA A 23 19.42 11.73 2.43
N ILE A 24 19.09 10.84 1.49
CA ILE A 24 19.06 9.38 1.75
C ILE A 24 20.26 8.61 1.13
N LEU A 25 21.17 9.29 0.43
CA LEU A 25 22.36 8.64 -0.13
C LEU A 25 23.52 8.63 0.88
N PRO A 26 24.01 7.45 1.32
CA PRO A 26 25.18 7.39 2.18
C PRO A 26 26.44 7.72 1.36
N GLY A 27 27.01 8.91 1.57
CA GLY A 27 28.42 9.18 1.34
C GLY A 27 28.85 9.72 -0.04
N SER A 28 28.11 10.65 -0.64
CA SER A 28 28.62 11.43 -1.78
C SER A 28 28.94 12.86 -1.35
N SER A 29 30.23 13.18 -1.33
CA SER A 29 30.78 14.51 -1.12
C SER A 29 30.21 15.49 -2.14
N GLN A 30 29.84 16.67 -1.64
CA GLN A 30 29.25 17.80 -2.37
C GLN A 30 30.14 18.20 -3.56
N ASP A 31 29.61 18.12 -4.78
CA ASP A 31 29.89 19.04 -5.91
C ASP A 31 29.29 18.61 -7.28
N SER A 32 28.48 17.54 -7.36
CA SER A 32 27.82 17.15 -8.62
C SER A 32 26.34 17.56 -8.66
N SER A 33 26.06 18.83 -8.96
CA SER A 33 24.72 19.31 -9.33
C SER A 33 24.34 18.96 -10.78
N LEU A 34 24.75 17.79 -11.26
CA LEU A 34 24.15 17.22 -12.47
C LEU A 34 22.71 16.87 -12.10
N SER A 35 21.73 17.50 -12.76
CA SER A 35 20.32 17.26 -12.47
C SER A 35 20.06 15.76 -12.56
N THR A 36 19.48 15.18 -11.51
CA THR A 36 19.15 13.74 -11.45
C THR A 36 18.32 13.27 -12.66
N THR A 37 17.66 14.21 -13.32
CA THR A 37 16.93 14.09 -14.59
C THR A 37 17.79 13.83 -15.83
N GLU A 38 19.03 14.32 -15.91
CA GLU A 38 19.89 14.10 -17.10
C GLU A 38 20.45 12.67 -17.19
N GLN A 39 20.50 11.95 -16.07
CA GLN A 39 21.05 10.58 -16.00
C GLN A 39 20.02 9.49 -16.33
N LEU A 40 18.72 9.79 -16.30
CA LEU A 40 17.65 8.81 -16.47
C LEU A 40 17.15 8.78 -17.92
N ARG A 41 18.04 8.55 -18.89
CA ARG A 41 17.64 8.37 -20.29
C ARG A 41 16.83 7.08 -20.45
N LEU A 42 15.79 7.13 -21.27
CA LEU A 42 15.10 5.92 -21.72
C LEU A 42 16.01 5.16 -22.69
N ASP A 43 16.13 3.85 -22.49
CA ASP A 43 16.75 3.00 -23.48
C ASP A 43 15.77 2.76 -24.64
N GLU A 44 15.96 3.49 -25.73
CA GLU A 44 15.14 3.41 -26.94
C GLU A 44 15.07 1.98 -27.51
N SER A 45 16.08 1.14 -27.25
CA SER A 45 16.09 -0.24 -27.75
C SER A 45 14.95 -1.08 -27.16
N LEU A 46 14.60 -0.85 -25.88
CA LEU A 46 13.49 -1.53 -25.19
C LEU A 46 12.12 -1.20 -25.77
N LEU A 47 12.00 -0.04 -26.43
CA LEU A 47 10.74 0.49 -26.93
C LEU A 47 10.48 0.17 -28.40
N THR A 48 11.47 -0.40 -29.12
CA THR A 48 11.39 -0.61 -30.58
C THR A 48 10.25 -1.52 -31.02
N SER A 49 9.79 -2.44 -30.17
CA SER A 49 8.69 -3.37 -30.45
C SER A 49 7.30 -2.79 -30.17
N LEU A 50 7.20 -1.64 -29.50
CA LEU A 50 5.94 -1.04 -29.09
C LEU A 50 5.35 -0.13 -30.17
N SER A 51 4.02 0.02 -30.15
CA SER A 51 3.36 1.03 -30.98
C SER A 51 3.78 2.45 -30.58
N VAL A 52 3.55 3.44 -31.47
CA VAL A 52 3.85 4.85 -31.16
C VAL A 52 3.08 5.33 -29.92
N GLU A 53 1.85 4.86 -29.76
CA GLU A 53 0.98 5.22 -28.64
C GLU A 53 1.47 4.60 -27.32
N ASP A 54 1.79 3.30 -27.33
CA ASP A 54 2.34 2.60 -26.17
C ASP A 54 3.64 3.23 -25.68
N ARG A 55 4.53 3.58 -26.63
CA ARG A 55 5.77 4.30 -26.30
C ARG A 55 5.49 5.61 -25.59
N ARG A 56 4.56 6.42 -26.12
CA ARG A 56 4.20 7.70 -25.51
C ARG A 56 3.64 7.51 -24.10
N TYR A 57 2.78 6.51 -23.91
CA TYR A 57 2.21 6.18 -22.61
C TYR A 57 3.29 5.75 -21.60
N ILE A 58 4.20 4.85 -22.00
CA ILE A 58 5.27 4.34 -21.13
C ILE A 58 6.27 5.44 -20.78
N THR A 59 6.67 6.27 -21.74
CA THR A 59 7.55 7.41 -21.48
C THR A 59 6.93 8.37 -20.46
N ALA A 60 5.67 8.76 -20.64
CA ALA A 60 4.96 9.62 -19.70
C ALA A 60 4.86 8.98 -18.29
N THR A 61 4.59 7.68 -18.23
CA THR A 61 4.51 6.94 -16.97
C THR A 61 5.85 6.93 -16.22
N LEU A 62 6.96 6.68 -16.94
CA LEU A 62 8.31 6.70 -16.37
C LEU A 62 8.68 8.09 -15.84
N GLU A 63 8.36 9.15 -16.59
CA GLU A 63 8.58 10.53 -16.16
C GLU A 63 7.83 10.85 -14.86
N ILE A 64 6.54 10.51 -14.79
CA ILE A 64 5.71 10.70 -13.58
C ILE A 64 6.31 9.94 -12.39
N ASN A 65 6.73 8.69 -12.60
CA ASN A 65 7.31 7.86 -11.54
C ASN A 65 8.64 8.42 -11.01
N VAL A 66 9.45 9.03 -11.86
CA VAL A 66 10.68 9.74 -11.46
C VAL A 66 10.32 10.98 -10.67
N GLN A 67 9.43 11.83 -11.20
CA GLN A 67 9.00 13.08 -10.55
C GLN A 67 8.37 12.83 -9.17
N SER A 68 7.60 11.75 -9.01
CA SER A 68 6.98 11.39 -7.72
C SER A 68 7.95 10.68 -6.74
N GLY A 69 9.22 10.50 -7.13
CA GLY A 69 10.21 9.71 -6.40
C GLY A 69 9.86 8.22 -6.26
N ARG A 70 8.87 7.72 -7.02
CA ARG A 70 8.42 6.32 -6.94
C ARG A 70 9.48 5.39 -7.52
N ALA A 71 10.02 5.73 -8.68
CA ALA A 71 11.08 4.96 -9.32
C ALA A 71 12.28 4.74 -8.39
N ILE A 72 12.72 5.81 -7.70
CA ILE A 72 13.80 5.77 -6.72
C ILE A 72 13.48 4.79 -5.59
N ARG A 73 12.29 4.87 -4.98
CA ARG A 73 11.88 3.94 -3.91
C ARG A 73 11.83 2.48 -4.36
N VAL A 74 11.41 2.21 -5.60
CA VAL A 74 11.38 0.86 -6.15
C VAL A 74 12.79 0.35 -6.41
N MET A 75 13.65 1.15 -7.03
CA MET A 75 15.06 0.80 -7.27
C MET A 75 15.81 0.53 -5.97
N THR A 76 15.63 1.34 -4.92
CA THR A 76 16.22 1.08 -3.59
C THR A 76 15.74 -0.24 -2.97
N LYS A 77 14.47 -0.61 -3.17
CA LYS A 77 13.95 -1.91 -2.71
C LYS A 77 14.52 -3.07 -3.53
N MET A 78 14.71 -2.87 -4.83
CA MET A 78 15.33 -3.86 -5.73
C MET A 78 16.80 -4.09 -5.34
N SER A 79 17.56 -3.03 -5.04
CA SER A 79 18.97 -3.16 -4.60
C SER A 79 19.12 -3.89 -3.26
N ALA A 80 18.14 -3.73 -2.35
CA ALA A 80 18.11 -4.47 -1.09
C ALA A 80 17.73 -5.95 -1.29
N SER A 81 16.96 -6.27 -2.32
CA SER A 81 16.40 -7.60 -2.57
C SER A 81 17.22 -8.38 -3.59
N ARG A 82 18.45 -8.79 -3.24
CA ARG A 82 19.37 -9.54 -4.12
C ARG A 82 18.75 -10.78 -4.80
N ARG A 83 17.75 -11.42 -4.17
CA ARG A 83 17.09 -12.63 -4.70
C ARG A 83 16.12 -12.37 -5.87
N VAL A 84 15.55 -11.17 -5.96
CA VAL A 84 14.55 -10.86 -6.99
C VAL A 84 15.24 -10.56 -8.33
N PHE A 85 16.46 -10.05 -8.28
CA PHE A 85 17.20 -9.62 -9.47
C PHE A 85 17.61 -10.79 -10.38
N THR A 86 17.89 -11.96 -9.80
CA THR A 86 18.36 -13.15 -10.55
C THR A 86 17.27 -13.89 -11.31
N GLN A 87 15.98 -13.62 -11.06
CA GLN A 87 14.87 -14.29 -11.76
C GLN A 87 14.49 -13.62 -13.08
N PHE A 88 14.83 -12.34 -13.25
CA PHE A 88 14.43 -11.55 -14.42
C PHE A 88 15.53 -11.41 -15.48
N TRP A 89 16.77 -11.73 -15.13
CA TRP A 89 17.92 -11.61 -16.01
C TRP A 89 18.56 -12.99 -16.14
N ASP A 90 18.57 -13.53 -17.35
CA ASP A 90 19.15 -14.82 -17.68
C ASP A 90 20.64 -14.84 -17.30
N GLY A 91 20.94 -15.39 -16.12
CA GLY A 91 22.24 -15.94 -15.70
C GLY A 91 23.45 -15.01 -15.55
N GLU A 92 23.61 -13.97 -16.36
CA GLU A 92 24.89 -13.27 -16.51
C GLU A 92 25.11 -12.13 -15.50
N ILE A 93 24.05 -11.54 -14.91
CA ILE A 93 24.18 -10.40 -13.98
C ILE A 93 24.34 -10.84 -12.51
N ALA A 94 24.26 -12.14 -12.22
CA ALA A 94 24.20 -12.67 -10.85
C ALA A 94 25.46 -12.39 -9.98
N TYR A 95 26.57 -11.92 -10.57
CA TYR A 95 27.86 -11.75 -9.88
C TYR A 95 28.44 -10.32 -9.90
N ALA A 96 27.67 -9.29 -10.25
CA ALA A 96 28.16 -7.90 -10.17
C ALA A 96 28.34 -7.47 -8.69
N PRO A 97 29.56 -7.13 -8.22
CA PRO A 97 29.84 -6.81 -6.81
C PRO A 97 29.12 -5.56 -6.28
N SER A 98 28.61 -4.72 -7.17
CA SER A 98 27.77 -3.56 -6.84
C SER A 98 26.84 -3.27 -8.02
N LEU A 99 25.53 -3.36 -7.79
CA LEU A 99 24.53 -2.86 -8.75
C LEU A 99 24.70 -1.35 -8.87
N THR A 100 25.19 -0.88 -10.02
CA THR A 100 25.26 0.56 -10.31
C THR A 100 23.84 1.11 -10.50
N TRP A 101 23.70 2.44 -10.37
CA TRP A 101 22.41 3.10 -10.55
C TRP A 101 21.84 2.88 -11.96
N ASP A 102 22.69 2.89 -12.99
CA ASP A 102 22.29 2.64 -14.38
C ASP A 102 21.68 1.24 -14.57
N ILE A 103 22.25 0.22 -13.93
CA ILE A 103 21.72 -1.15 -14.00
C ILE A 103 20.36 -1.24 -13.28
N LEU A 104 20.21 -0.57 -12.13
CA LEU A 104 18.92 -0.52 -11.40
C LEU A 104 17.85 0.21 -12.21
N TRP A 105 18.23 1.29 -12.89
CA TRP A 105 17.32 2.06 -13.75
C TRP A 105 16.87 1.26 -14.96
N LEU A 106 17.80 0.58 -15.66
CA LEU A 106 17.46 -0.29 -16.78
C LEU A 106 16.54 -1.44 -16.33
N ALA A 107 16.83 -2.06 -15.18
CA ALA A 107 15.96 -3.11 -14.61
C ALA A 107 14.58 -2.59 -14.22
N TYR A 108 14.48 -1.34 -13.73
CA TYR A 108 13.21 -0.70 -13.45
C TYR A 108 12.40 -0.42 -14.73
N GLN A 109 13.04 0.09 -15.79
CA GLN A 109 12.39 0.28 -17.09
C GLN A 109 11.87 -1.04 -17.66
N HIS A 110 12.69 -2.09 -17.64
CA HIS A 110 12.28 -3.41 -18.10
C HIS A 110 11.08 -3.94 -17.30
N ARG A 111 11.07 -3.76 -15.98
CA ARG A 111 9.93 -4.13 -15.13
C ARG A 111 8.66 -3.37 -15.51
N VAL A 112 8.75 -2.06 -15.74
CA VAL A 112 7.60 -1.24 -16.18
C VAL A 112 7.06 -1.74 -17.52
N LEU A 113 7.95 -2.05 -18.45
CA LEU A 113 7.61 -2.56 -19.77
C LEU A 113 6.91 -3.93 -19.69
N VAL A 114 7.48 -4.89 -18.94
CA VAL A 114 6.90 -6.23 -18.78
C VAL A 114 5.48 -6.15 -18.21
N VAL A 115 5.31 -5.42 -17.10
CA VAL A 115 3.99 -5.26 -16.47
C VAL A 115 3.01 -4.55 -17.40
N PHE A 116 3.45 -3.51 -18.12
CA PHE A 116 2.60 -2.86 -19.11
C PHE A 116 2.19 -3.82 -20.21
N THR A 117 3.10 -4.62 -20.77
CA THR A 117 2.75 -5.56 -21.85
C THR A 117 1.72 -6.60 -21.40
N GLU A 118 1.83 -7.11 -20.16
CA GLU A 118 0.89 -8.07 -19.57
C GLU A 118 -0.53 -7.49 -19.41
N ASP A 119 -0.64 -6.22 -19.01
CA ASP A 119 -1.92 -5.55 -18.75
C ASP A 119 -2.36 -4.57 -19.88
N SER A 120 -1.62 -4.53 -20.99
CA SER A 120 -1.71 -3.46 -22.02
C SER A 120 -3.13 -3.27 -22.56
N GLU A 121 -3.79 -4.36 -22.98
CA GLU A 121 -5.15 -4.31 -23.50
C GLU A 121 -6.14 -3.67 -22.50
N ARG A 122 -6.03 -4.02 -21.22
CA ARG A 122 -6.90 -3.48 -20.15
C ARG A 122 -6.57 -2.03 -19.86
N ILE A 123 -5.29 -1.68 -19.76
CA ILE A 123 -4.83 -0.32 -19.48
C ILE A 123 -5.28 0.62 -20.59
N LEU A 124 -5.06 0.26 -21.85
CA LEU A 124 -5.45 1.08 -22.99
C LEU A 124 -6.96 1.22 -23.08
N ALA A 125 -7.72 0.16 -22.86
CA ALA A 125 -9.18 0.24 -22.82
C ALA A 125 -9.69 1.21 -21.74
N LEU A 126 -9.09 1.19 -20.54
CA LEU A 126 -9.43 2.13 -19.47
C LEU A 126 -9.00 3.57 -19.82
N HIS A 127 -7.81 3.73 -20.40
CA HIS A 127 -7.25 5.02 -20.82
C HIS A 127 -8.10 5.70 -21.91
N HIS A 128 -8.66 4.90 -22.83
CA HIS A 128 -9.58 5.37 -23.86
C HIS A 128 -11.02 5.56 -23.38
N HIS A 129 -11.27 5.51 -22.07
CA HIS A 129 -12.60 5.64 -21.48
C HIS A 129 -13.63 4.65 -22.07
N CYS A 130 -13.21 3.40 -22.32
CA CYS A 130 -14.12 2.36 -22.79
C CYS A 130 -15.11 1.98 -21.68
N ASP A 131 -16.40 2.29 -21.87
CA ASP A 131 -17.45 2.05 -20.87
C ASP A 131 -17.51 0.58 -20.42
N LEU A 132 -17.36 -0.36 -21.34
CA LEU A 132 -17.38 -1.80 -21.03
C LEU A 132 -16.22 -2.20 -20.12
N ALA A 133 -15.03 -1.64 -20.34
CA ALA A 133 -13.86 -1.92 -19.51
C ALA A 133 -14.04 -1.35 -18.10
N TRP A 134 -14.56 -0.12 -17.97
CA TRP A 134 -14.87 0.50 -16.69
C TRP A 134 -15.99 -0.22 -15.93
N GLN A 135 -17.04 -0.68 -16.62
CA GLN A 135 -18.10 -1.48 -16.01
C GLN A 135 -17.59 -2.83 -15.51
N ALA A 136 -16.78 -3.53 -16.31
CA ALA A 136 -16.17 -4.80 -15.91
C ALA A 136 -15.26 -4.61 -14.69
N LEU A 137 -14.44 -3.55 -14.68
CA LEU A 137 -13.60 -3.19 -13.55
C LEU A 137 -14.43 -2.89 -12.30
N ALA A 138 -15.49 -2.08 -12.42
CA ALA A 138 -16.37 -1.74 -11.31
C ALA A 138 -17.00 -3.00 -10.69
N GLN A 139 -17.53 -3.92 -11.51
CA GLN A 139 -18.10 -5.19 -11.04
C GLN A 139 -17.06 -6.05 -10.31
N GLN A 140 -15.85 -6.16 -10.87
CA GLN A 140 -14.74 -6.89 -10.24
C GLN A 140 -14.39 -6.30 -8.87
N LEU A 141 -14.30 -4.96 -8.79
CA LEU A 141 -13.99 -4.25 -7.55
C LEU A 141 -15.11 -4.37 -6.52
N THR A 142 -16.37 -4.30 -6.94
CA THR A 142 -17.54 -4.50 -6.05
C THR A 142 -17.49 -5.88 -5.41
N GLY A 143 -17.23 -6.94 -6.19
CA GLY A 143 -17.07 -8.28 -5.65
C GLY A 143 -15.94 -8.40 -4.62
N ARG A 144 -14.79 -7.76 -4.88
CA ARG A 144 -13.65 -7.72 -3.94
C ARG A 144 -13.97 -6.91 -2.68
N ALA A 145 -14.67 -5.78 -2.82
CA ALA A 145 -15.07 -4.93 -1.71
C ALA A 145 -16.07 -5.64 -0.79
N ILE A 146 -17.09 -6.31 -1.35
CA ILE A 146 -18.05 -7.13 -0.59
C ILE A 146 -17.31 -8.19 0.23
N GLN A 147 -16.39 -8.95 -0.40
CA GLN A 147 -15.61 -9.97 0.32
C GLN A 147 -14.78 -9.37 1.46
N LEU A 148 -14.18 -8.20 1.23
CA LEU A 148 -13.38 -7.51 2.23
C LEU A 148 -14.25 -7.06 3.42
N LEU A 149 -15.43 -6.49 3.16
CA LEU A 149 -16.39 -6.06 4.17
C LEU A 149 -16.98 -7.23 4.96
N MET A 150 -17.35 -8.32 4.27
CA MET A 150 -17.84 -9.53 4.93
C MET A 150 -16.80 -10.16 5.86
N ARG A 151 -15.52 -10.16 5.47
CA ARG A 151 -14.41 -10.60 6.33
C ARG A 151 -14.24 -9.70 7.56
N ALA A 152 -14.60 -8.43 7.46
CA ALA A 152 -14.63 -7.49 8.59
C ALA A 152 -15.90 -7.64 9.46
N GLY A 153 -16.81 -8.56 9.13
CA GLY A 153 -18.04 -8.83 9.89
C GLY A 153 -19.24 -7.98 9.47
N VAL A 154 -19.16 -7.23 8.36
CA VAL A 154 -20.30 -6.47 7.83
C VAL A 154 -21.33 -7.42 7.22
N GLY A 155 -22.61 -7.23 7.57
CA GLY A 155 -23.71 -8.03 7.03
C GLY A 155 -23.85 -7.91 5.51
N LEU A 156 -24.29 -8.97 4.82
CA LEU A 156 -24.28 -9.07 3.37
C LEU A 156 -24.99 -7.90 2.65
N GLY A 157 -26.18 -7.50 3.12
CA GLY A 157 -26.92 -6.38 2.52
C GLY A 157 -26.11 -5.08 2.55
N CYS A 158 -25.63 -4.68 3.73
CA CYS A 158 -24.79 -3.50 3.89
C CYS A 158 -23.44 -3.62 3.15
N ALA A 159 -22.89 -4.83 3.05
CA ALA A 159 -21.67 -5.08 2.30
C ALA A 159 -21.87 -4.89 0.79
N CYS A 160 -23.03 -5.28 0.24
CA CYS A 160 -23.37 -5.04 -1.17
C CYS A 160 -23.45 -3.55 -1.48
N ASP A 161 -24.19 -2.78 -0.68
CA ASP A 161 -24.37 -1.34 -0.89
C ASP A 161 -23.04 -0.59 -0.79
N ARG A 162 -22.32 -0.80 0.33
CA ARG A 162 -20.99 -0.19 0.53
C ARG A 162 -19.95 -0.67 -0.46
N GLY A 163 -20.03 -1.94 -0.89
CA GLY A 163 -19.12 -2.51 -1.87
C GLY A 163 -19.22 -1.82 -3.22
N ALA A 164 -20.42 -1.41 -3.63
CA ALA A 164 -20.64 -0.63 -4.86
C ALA A 164 -20.04 0.78 -4.73
N GLU A 165 -20.30 1.47 -3.62
CA GLU A 165 -19.73 2.82 -3.36
C GLU A 165 -18.20 2.80 -3.31
N MET A 166 -17.61 1.81 -2.63
CA MET A 166 -16.16 1.65 -2.56
C MET A 166 -15.57 1.38 -3.96
N ALA A 167 -16.21 0.55 -4.77
CA ALA A 167 -15.77 0.29 -6.13
C ALA A 167 -15.79 1.55 -6.99
N GLN A 168 -16.85 2.37 -6.87
CA GLN A 168 -16.94 3.66 -7.56
C GLN A 168 -15.78 4.58 -7.14
N GLN A 169 -15.52 4.74 -5.84
CA GLN A 169 -14.41 5.58 -5.36
C GLN A 169 -13.04 5.09 -5.85
N VAL A 170 -12.83 3.77 -5.94
CA VAL A 170 -11.61 3.20 -6.51
C VAL A 170 -11.51 3.53 -8.00
N CYS A 171 -12.60 3.43 -8.75
CA CYS A 171 -12.62 3.81 -10.18
C CYS A 171 -12.31 5.31 -10.37
N GLU A 172 -12.89 6.19 -9.55
CA GLU A 172 -12.61 7.63 -9.58
C GLU A 172 -11.14 7.93 -9.26
N CYS A 173 -10.58 7.23 -8.26
CA CYS A 173 -9.15 7.31 -7.94
C CYS A 173 -8.29 6.84 -9.12
N ALA A 174 -8.63 5.70 -9.73
CA ALA A 174 -7.89 5.16 -10.87
C ALA A 174 -7.96 6.06 -12.11
N LEU A 175 -9.09 6.75 -12.31
CA LEU A 175 -9.27 7.72 -13.38
C LEU A 175 -8.43 8.99 -13.16
N SER A 176 -8.32 9.42 -11.90
CA SER A 176 -7.64 10.67 -11.52
C SER A 176 -6.13 10.54 -11.35
N HIS A 177 -5.60 9.32 -11.29
CA HIS A 177 -4.19 9.06 -11.03
C HIS A 177 -3.56 8.22 -12.13
N ALA A 178 -2.36 8.60 -12.58
CA ALA A 178 -1.61 7.80 -13.54
C ALA A 178 -1.24 6.43 -12.94
N TYR A 179 -1.57 5.36 -13.68
CA TYR A 179 -1.18 4.01 -13.32
C TYR A 179 0.34 3.85 -13.50
N PRO A 180 1.11 3.47 -12.46
CA PRO A 180 2.57 3.54 -12.49
C PRO A 180 3.25 2.44 -13.31
N CYS A 181 2.52 1.41 -13.75
CA CYS A 181 3.04 0.26 -14.51
C CYS A 181 4.22 -0.50 -13.88
N ASP A 182 4.65 -0.22 -12.65
CA ASP A 182 5.74 -0.95 -11.97
C ASP A 182 5.23 -2.07 -11.03
N VAL A 183 3.92 -2.23 -10.95
CA VAL A 183 3.20 -3.28 -10.21
C VAL A 183 1.97 -3.66 -11.02
N PRO A 184 1.54 -4.93 -11.08
CA PRO A 184 0.41 -5.31 -11.93
C PRO A 184 -0.88 -4.55 -11.56
N LEU A 185 -1.74 -4.32 -12.55
CA LEU A 185 -2.90 -3.42 -12.45
C LEU A 185 -3.80 -3.82 -11.28
N ASP A 186 -4.06 -5.12 -11.15
CA ASP A 186 -4.87 -5.70 -10.08
C ASP A 186 -4.30 -5.45 -8.67
N TYR A 187 -2.98 -5.45 -8.50
CA TYR A 187 -2.34 -5.16 -7.21
C TYR A 187 -2.43 -3.68 -6.87
N TRP A 188 -2.26 -2.81 -7.86
CA TRP A 188 -2.42 -1.36 -7.67
C TRP A 188 -3.85 -1.02 -7.26
N LEU A 189 -4.85 -1.51 -8.00
CA LEU A 189 -6.27 -1.33 -7.69
C LEU A 189 -6.64 -1.89 -6.32
N SER A 190 -6.13 -3.07 -5.96
CA SER A 190 -6.37 -3.66 -4.64
C SER A 190 -5.77 -2.82 -3.51
N THR A 191 -4.67 -2.11 -3.77
CA THR A 191 -4.08 -1.18 -2.80
C THR A 191 -4.95 0.05 -2.62
N ILE A 192 -5.49 0.62 -3.71
CA ILE A 192 -6.45 1.73 -3.64
C ILE A 192 -7.70 1.29 -2.86
N LEU A 193 -8.27 0.11 -3.16
CA LEU A 193 -9.43 -0.43 -2.47
C LEU A 193 -9.20 -0.59 -0.96
N LYS A 194 -8.03 -1.10 -0.56
CA LYS A 194 -7.67 -1.21 0.86
C LYS A 194 -7.55 0.16 1.53
N ASN A 195 -7.01 1.15 0.83
CA ASN A 195 -6.90 2.51 1.34
C ASN A 195 -8.29 3.17 1.49
N VAL A 196 -9.18 2.98 0.50
CA VAL A 196 -10.58 3.41 0.58
C VAL A 196 -11.26 2.77 1.78
N ASN A 197 -11.12 1.44 1.95
CA ASN A 197 -11.66 0.76 3.14
C ASN A 197 -11.10 1.37 4.43
N LEU A 198 -9.78 1.56 4.52
CA LEU A 198 -9.16 2.16 5.71
C LEU A 198 -9.70 3.57 5.98
N GLN A 199 -9.92 4.39 4.96
CA GLN A 199 -10.51 5.72 5.13
C GLN A 199 -11.92 5.66 5.70
N VAL A 200 -12.76 4.73 5.23
CA VAL A 200 -14.11 4.50 5.77
C VAL A 200 -14.06 4.17 7.27
N TRP A 201 -13.07 3.43 7.74
CA TRP A 201 -12.97 3.07 9.16
C TRP A 201 -12.26 4.13 10.02
N THR A 202 -11.36 4.92 9.44
CA THR A 202 -10.51 5.87 10.19
C THR A 202 -11.05 7.29 10.21
N ARG A 203 -11.75 7.74 9.15
CA ARG A 203 -12.22 9.13 9.04
C ARG A 203 -13.66 9.34 9.49
N SER A 204 -14.50 8.31 9.42
CA SER A 204 -15.86 8.37 9.95
C SER A 204 -15.77 8.44 11.47
N GLN A 205 -15.79 9.65 12.03
CA GLN A 205 -15.81 9.86 13.49
C GLN A 205 -17.15 9.47 14.08
N ASP A 206 -18.21 9.46 13.27
CA ASP A 206 -19.52 9.03 13.70
C ASP A 206 -19.58 7.49 13.79
N LEU A 207 -19.99 7.00 14.96
CA LEU A 207 -20.16 5.56 15.21
C LEU A 207 -21.36 5.01 14.43
N LEU A 208 -22.36 5.86 14.15
CA LEU A 208 -23.54 5.51 13.36
C LEU A 208 -23.19 5.27 11.89
N ASP A 209 -22.21 6.00 11.35
CA ASP A 209 -21.68 5.76 10.00
C ASP A 209 -20.95 4.42 9.87
N ARG A 210 -20.53 3.81 11.00
CA ARG A 210 -19.76 2.56 10.98
C ARG A 210 -20.64 1.33 11.00
N ASP A 211 -21.76 1.37 11.73
CA ASP A 211 -22.72 0.27 11.84
C ASP A 211 -24.10 0.68 11.28
N PRO A 212 -24.37 0.42 9.99
CA PRO A 212 -25.64 0.79 9.36
C PRO A 212 -26.83 -0.03 9.91
N ALA A 213 -26.58 -1.09 10.68
CA ALA A 213 -27.60 -1.84 11.39
C ALA A 213 -27.91 -1.26 12.78
N MET A 214 -27.22 -0.19 13.18
CA MET A 214 -27.46 0.54 14.42
C MET A 214 -28.41 1.69 14.12
N HIS A 215 -29.66 1.56 14.54
CA HIS A 215 -30.69 2.59 14.31
C HIS A 215 -30.79 3.58 15.47
N SER A 216 -30.20 3.26 16.62
CA SER A 216 -30.15 4.10 17.82
C SER A 216 -28.85 3.89 18.60
N LEU A 217 -28.37 4.94 19.27
CA LEU A 217 -27.24 4.88 20.21
C LEU A 217 -27.52 3.93 21.39
N GLU A 218 -28.79 3.74 21.75
CA GLU A 218 -29.19 2.82 22.83
C GLU A 218 -28.91 1.34 22.50
N GLU A 219 -28.94 0.96 21.22
CA GLU A 219 -28.58 -0.40 20.77
C GLU A 219 -27.07 -0.68 20.90
N MET A 220 -26.25 0.37 21.02
CA MET A 220 -24.81 0.27 21.15
C MET A 220 -24.38 -0.09 22.57
N GLU A 221 -25.13 0.37 23.58
CA GLU A 221 -24.87 0.04 24.99
C GLU A 221 -25.08 -1.46 25.25
N ASP A 222 -26.07 -2.08 24.59
CA ASP A 222 -26.34 -3.52 24.68
C ASP A 222 -25.34 -4.39 23.90
N ARG A 223 -24.66 -3.85 22.88
CA ARG A 223 -23.69 -4.59 22.05
C ARG A 223 -22.23 -4.50 22.51
N GLY A 224 -21.95 -3.74 23.58
CA GLY A 224 -20.71 -3.79 24.35
C GLY A 224 -19.40 -3.79 23.54
N VAL A 225 -18.90 -2.60 23.16
CA VAL A 225 -17.48 -2.23 22.95
C VAL A 225 -16.64 -3.04 21.91
N SER A 226 -17.14 -4.16 21.36
CA SER A 226 -16.30 -5.14 20.64
C SER A 226 -16.06 -4.85 19.14
N ILE A 227 -16.80 -3.92 18.54
CA ILE A 227 -16.79 -3.71 17.07
C ILE A 227 -15.56 -2.90 16.61
N ALA A 228 -15.13 -1.91 17.39
CA ALA A 228 -13.96 -1.09 17.05
C ALA A 228 -12.65 -1.92 17.07
N ALA A 229 -12.50 -2.82 18.05
CA ALA A 229 -11.39 -3.76 18.17
C ALA A 229 -11.32 -4.75 16.99
N ARG A 230 -12.48 -5.25 16.54
CA ARG A 230 -12.58 -6.21 15.42
C ARG A 230 -12.19 -5.60 14.07
N SER A 231 -12.56 -4.35 13.81
CA SER A 231 -12.32 -3.71 12.51
C SER A 231 -10.83 -3.39 12.29
N PHE A 232 -10.10 -3.03 13.35
CA PHE A 232 -8.66 -2.80 13.29
C PHE A 232 -7.86 -4.11 13.15
N MET A 233 -8.29 -5.19 13.82
CA MET A 233 -7.65 -6.51 13.70
C MET A 233 -7.84 -7.16 12.32
N CYS A 234 -8.98 -6.96 11.65
CA CYS A 234 -9.22 -7.53 10.31
C CYS A 234 -8.35 -6.88 9.21
N ALA A 235 -8.00 -5.59 9.35
CA ALA A 235 -7.11 -4.92 8.41
C ALA A 235 -5.66 -5.48 8.46
N ALA A 236 -5.20 -5.87 9.65
CA ALA A 236 -3.88 -6.49 9.85
C ALA A 236 -3.87 -8.00 9.50
N ALA A 237 -4.97 -8.72 9.74
CA ALA A 237 -5.07 -10.16 9.51
C ALA A 237 -5.09 -10.58 8.03
N ASN A 238 -5.37 -9.66 7.10
CA ASN A 238 -5.47 -9.96 5.66
C ASN A 238 -4.12 -10.29 4.96
N HIS A 239 -3.01 -10.38 5.70
CA HIS A 239 -1.74 -10.93 5.20
C HIS A 239 -1.45 -12.38 5.64
N ALA A 240 -2.29 -12.99 6.48
CA ALA A 240 -2.09 -14.36 6.96
C ALA A 240 -3.36 -15.19 6.73
N MET A 241 -3.52 -15.75 5.53
CA MET A 241 -4.37 -16.93 5.37
C MET A 241 -3.64 -18.12 5.99
N THR A 242 -4.00 -18.47 7.22
CA THR A 242 -3.63 -19.76 7.81
C THR A 242 -4.73 -20.24 8.74
N ASP A 243 -5.27 -21.42 8.38
CA ASP A 243 -5.89 -22.45 9.22
C ASP A 243 -6.47 -22.02 10.60
N PRO A 244 -7.79 -22.11 10.83
CA PRO A 244 -8.41 -21.75 12.12
C PRO A 244 -7.88 -22.57 13.30
N SER A 245 -7.32 -23.76 13.05
CA SER A 245 -6.64 -24.58 14.06
C SER A 245 -5.26 -24.04 14.49
N CYS A 246 -4.65 -23.17 13.68
CA CYS A 246 -3.36 -22.54 13.97
C CYS A 246 -3.50 -21.31 14.89
N SER A 247 -4.70 -20.72 14.96
CA SER A 247 -4.93 -19.46 15.69
C SER A 247 -4.77 -19.57 17.20
N SER A 248 -5.21 -20.68 17.82
CA SER A 248 -5.08 -20.88 19.28
C SER A 248 -3.62 -21.09 19.68
N THR A 249 -2.89 -21.94 18.96
CA THR A 249 -1.46 -22.20 19.23
C THR A 249 -0.60 -20.95 19.01
N GLN A 250 -0.91 -20.15 17.98
CA GLN A 250 -0.21 -18.88 17.75
C GLN A 250 -0.52 -17.84 18.82
N MET A 251 -1.77 -17.76 19.29
CA MET A 251 -2.16 -16.84 20.37
C MET A 251 -1.50 -17.22 21.69
N ASP A 252 -1.45 -18.52 22.02
CA ASP A 252 -0.76 -19.03 23.21
C ASP A 252 0.75 -18.76 23.14
N ALA A 253 1.37 -18.96 21.97
CA ALA A 253 2.77 -18.63 21.74
C ALA A 253 3.05 -17.13 21.89
N LEU A 254 2.15 -16.28 21.38
CA LEU A 254 2.24 -14.82 21.50
C LEU A 254 2.11 -14.38 22.97
N ILE A 255 1.11 -14.88 23.70
CA ILE A 255 0.93 -14.60 25.14
C ILE A 255 2.15 -15.07 25.92
N GLY A 256 2.66 -16.27 25.61
CA GLY A 256 3.89 -16.80 26.18
C GLY A 256 5.10 -15.90 25.91
N ALA A 257 5.26 -15.39 24.69
CA ALA A 257 6.33 -14.47 24.32
C ALA A 257 6.21 -13.12 25.05
N VAL A 258 5.01 -12.55 25.16
CA VAL A 258 4.76 -11.32 25.95
C VAL A 258 5.14 -11.52 27.42
N ASN A 259 4.79 -12.67 28.01
CA ASN A 259 5.12 -12.98 29.41
C ASN A 259 6.62 -13.22 29.64
N ARG A 260 7.36 -13.66 28.62
CA ARG A 260 8.84 -13.82 28.66
C ARG A 260 9.60 -12.50 28.53
N MET A 261 8.95 -11.38 28.19
CA MET A 261 9.62 -10.09 28.07
C MET A 261 10.19 -9.62 29.41
N GLN A 262 11.50 -9.37 29.48
CA GLN A 262 12.19 -8.99 30.72
C GLN A 262 11.76 -7.63 31.29
N SER A 263 11.31 -6.70 30.44
CA SER A 263 10.90 -5.36 30.87
C SER A 263 9.39 -5.31 31.08
N GLU A 264 8.97 -5.06 32.32
CA GLU A 264 7.57 -4.89 32.69
C GLU A 264 6.91 -3.74 31.94
N GLU A 265 7.58 -2.57 31.84
CA GLU A 265 7.06 -1.43 31.08
C GLU A 265 6.80 -1.78 29.60
N ARG A 266 7.67 -2.56 28.96
CA ARG A 266 7.46 -3.00 27.55
C ARG A 266 6.29 -3.96 27.44
N ARG A 267 6.16 -4.87 28.41
CA ARG A 267 5.05 -5.82 28.48
C ARG A 267 3.72 -5.08 28.63
N LEU A 268 3.67 -4.12 29.55
CA LEU A 268 2.49 -3.28 29.79
C LEU A 268 2.14 -2.43 28.57
N VAL A 269 3.11 -1.84 27.88
CA VAL A 269 2.83 -1.08 26.65
C VAL A 269 2.22 -1.97 25.56
N VAL A 270 2.73 -3.19 25.35
CA VAL A 270 2.13 -4.16 24.42
C VAL A 270 0.73 -4.53 24.88
N ALA A 271 0.56 -4.83 26.17
CA ALA A 271 -0.73 -5.24 26.69
C ALA A 271 -1.80 -4.14 26.60
N TYR A 272 -1.45 -2.92 26.97
CA TYR A 272 -2.36 -1.78 26.86
C TYR A 272 -2.65 -1.40 25.42
N THR A 273 -1.66 -1.47 24.52
CA THR A 273 -1.87 -1.12 23.10
C THR A 273 -2.75 -2.15 22.39
N TYR A 274 -2.55 -3.45 22.63
CA TYR A 274 -3.12 -4.51 21.77
C TYR A 274 -4.17 -5.41 22.46
N PHE A 275 -4.23 -5.44 23.79
CA PHE A 275 -5.26 -6.21 24.52
C PHE A 275 -6.28 -5.32 25.21
N ALA A 276 -5.93 -4.08 25.56
CA ALA A 276 -6.82 -3.13 26.22
C ALA A 276 -7.21 -1.94 25.33
N ASP A 277 -6.75 -1.89 24.08
CA ASP A 277 -7.02 -0.83 23.08
C ASP A 277 -6.84 0.60 23.60
N MET A 278 -5.86 0.82 24.49
CA MET A 278 -5.57 2.14 25.04
C MET A 278 -4.77 2.98 24.03
N THR A 279 -5.11 4.26 23.96
CA THR A 279 -4.37 5.26 23.20
C THR A 279 -3.02 5.59 23.84
N ASP A 280 -2.08 6.14 23.06
CA ASP A 280 -0.76 6.54 23.56
C ASP A 280 -0.83 7.51 24.73
N ASP A 281 -1.85 8.38 24.78
CA ASP A 281 -2.04 9.36 25.83
C ASP A 281 -2.56 8.70 27.13
N GLU A 282 -3.47 7.74 27.02
CA GLU A 282 -3.94 6.94 28.16
C GLU A 282 -2.83 6.06 28.73
N ILE A 283 -2.03 5.42 27.86
CA ILE A 283 -0.86 4.64 28.27
C ILE A 283 0.18 5.54 28.95
N ALA A 284 0.43 6.72 28.39
CA ALA A 284 1.34 7.71 28.97
C ALA A 284 0.88 8.14 30.37
N ALA A 285 -0.41 8.45 30.53
CA ALA A 285 -1.01 8.77 31.82
C ALA A 285 -0.91 7.61 32.82
N ARG A 286 -1.21 6.38 32.37
CA ARG A 286 -1.21 5.17 33.21
C ARG A 286 0.18 4.77 33.69
N LEU A 287 1.20 4.95 32.85
CA LEU A 287 2.60 4.61 33.15
C LEU A 287 3.38 5.79 33.76
N HIS A 288 2.75 6.96 33.91
CA HIS A 288 3.40 8.22 34.30
C HIS A 288 4.63 8.55 33.43
N LYS A 289 4.48 8.41 32.11
CA LYS A 289 5.52 8.71 31.10
C LYS A 289 5.03 9.73 30.09
N SER A 290 5.94 10.27 29.28
CA SER A 290 5.55 11.07 28.12
C SER A 290 5.13 10.17 26.94
N LYS A 291 4.27 10.69 26.07
CA LYS A 291 3.83 10.04 24.83
C LYS A 291 5.01 9.54 23.97
N ALA A 292 6.07 10.35 23.87
CA ALA A 292 7.27 9.98 23.12
C ALA A 292 7.98 8.75 23.70
N VAL A 293 8.01 8.61 25.04
CA VAL A 293 8.58 7.44 25.71
C VAL A 293 7.72 6.20 25.46
N VAL A 294 6.39 6.32 25.46
CA VAL A 294 5.48 5.22 25.11
C VAL A 294 5.74 4.71 23.68
N HIS A 295 5.92 5.61 22.72
CA HIS A 295 6.24 5.24 21.34
C HIS A 295 7.59 4.47 21.23
N ILE A 296 8.63 4.94 21.93
CA ILE A 296 9.94 4.26 21.99
C ILE A 296 9.81 2.89 22.66
N LEU A 297 9.07 2.80 23.77
CA LEU A 297 8.82 1.55 24.48
C LEU A 297 8.09 0.56 23.59
N ARG A 298 7.04 0.99 22.86
CA ARG A 298 6.31 0.17 21.90
C ARG A 298 7.23 -0.39 20.82
N HIS A 299 8.04 0.46 20.20
CA HIS A 299 8.96 0.02 19.15
C HIS A 299 9.97 -1.03 19.67
N ARG A 300 10.56 -0.78 20.86
CA ARG A 300 11.47 -1.74 21.50
C ARG A 300 10.77 -3.03 21.90
N ALA A 301 9.53 -2.93 22.38
CA ALA A 301 8.72 -4.06 22.78
C ALA A 301 8.41 -4.97 21.60
N LEU A 302 7.98 -4.40 20.46
CA LEU A 302 7.71 -5.16 19.24
C LEU A 302 8.97 -5.82 18.66
N LYS A 303 10.12 -5.13 18.71
CA LYS A 303 11.40 -5.71 18.28
C LYS A 303 11.80 -6.92 19.13
N GLN A 304 11.60 -6.85 20.45
CA GLN A 304 11.87 -7.95 21.37
C GLN A 304 10.84 -9.08 21.26
N LEU A 305 9.57 -8.75 21.02
CA LEU A 305 8.53 -9.74 20.83
C LEU A 305 8.79 -10.58 19.58
N ARG A 306 9.23 -9.93 18.49
CA ARG A 306 9.65 -10.62 17.27
C ARG A 306 10.78 -11.62 17.54
N SER A 307 11.83 -11.22 18.27
CA SER A 307 12.93 -12.16 18.58
C SER A 307 12.48 -13.35 19.42
N LEU A 308 11.49 -13.19 20.30
CA LEU A 308 10.98 -14.28 21.16
C LEU A 308 10.02 -15.25 20.44
N ILE A 309 9.45 -14.83 19.31
CA ILE A 309 8.57 -15.66 18.46
C ILE A 309 9.40 -16.42 17.42
N ASP A 310 10.50 -15.82 16.96
CA ASP A 310 11.42 -16.44 16.00
C ASP A 310 12.33 -17.52 16.65
N GLU A 311 12.35 -17.61 18.00
CA GLU A 311 13.02 -18.65 18.82
C GLU A 311 12.19 -19.94 18.93
#